data_AF-A0A518EWJ0-F1
#
_entry.id   AF-A0A518EWJ0-F1
#
_cell.length_a   1.000
_cell.length_b   1.000
_cell.length_c   1.000
_cell.angle_alpha   90.00
_cell.angle_beta   90.00
_cell.angle_gamma   90.00
#
_symmetry.space_group_name_H-M   'P 1'
#
loop_
_entity.id
_entity.type
_entity.pdbx_description
1 polymer ?
#
loop_
_entity_poly.entity_id
_entity_poly.type
_entity_poly.pdbx_seq_one_letter_code
_entity_poly.pdbx_strand_id
1 'polypeptide(L)'
;MKLPISPSNPSRRNSGVVLIWSVFAAILILGSTFVTATLSRTANLRAQLAVKRGGAEALSHAAVEAAMESIRTHLRRNQEPPVTGTFTVDGEVATYTIQREAAPLNQRTVGGLQQFGSIFRVVGTGTVGDITKSTRRMARASVIPVFQFAIYYENDLEFFNPAPWEIKGRIHCNSDIYVRVQAPLTFDTNYLHCAGSFYGRAPHATWAPIAGVEPTIRRWVADPFDPSAWADWSALPIVETYAASGVTTSGGLDTDFTGADLNGDGDFTDANEYASFLAGTVGLFGPTGGGPESTLMTSEHGVLPLAPPEAEDFSPFTPTVGGDFVYDPVADAYTPVTPGSGTHSMGSYHKEAGLVIRTLPDGTWSARDETGADLTAAIASAVTSGSIYDTRQAADGPGSLQQLELDLGALAASGHFPANGLIYMVGEGAGTGTDAKAFTLKNGATLPSGLTVVTPNSIYLQGDYNTNSPKPASLIADAANLLSNAWDNSKTPGTLPTATETTYNVSIIAGDTPSTSSGTNGGPHNLPRRHEDWTGVNEYLNGSIVCPFRSQYATADFVLGGNYYFPPDRFWAFDERNNDPTTLPPFTPMTVEVDAMVTWSAKP
;
A
#
# COMPACT_ATOMS: atom_id res chain seq x y z
N MET A 1 16.59 64.78 -100.64
CA MET A 1 16.02 63.52 -100.10
C MET A 1 16.39 63.42 -98.63
N LYS A 2 15.39 63.38 -97.74
CA LYS A 2 15.38 63.20 -96.26
C LYS A 2 16.19 64.17 -95.36
N LEU A 3 15.43 64.98 -94.60
CA LEU A 3 15.79 65.64 -93.32
C LEU A 3 15.95 64.62 -92.17
N PRO A 4 16.60 65.02 -91.06
CA PRO A 4 16.19 64.55 -89.73
C PRO A 4 15.79 65.69 -88.79
N ILE A 5 14.87 65.32 -87.89
CA ILE A 5 14.04 66.13 -86.99
C ILE A 5 14.65 66.15 -85.59
N SER A 6 14.54 67.29 -84.89
CA SER A 6 14.89 67.46 -83.47
C SER A 6 13.80 66.85 -82.56
N PRO A 7 14.14 66.10 -81.50
CA PRO A 7 13.16 65.71 -80.48
C PRO A 7 13.00 66.80 -79.40
N SER A 8 11.75 67.09 -79.05
CA SER A 8 11.34 67.93 -77.92
C SER A 8 11.39 67.12 -76.61
N ASN A 9 11.77 67.78 -75.51
CA ASN A 9 11.99 67.18 -74.19
C ASN A 9 10.74 67.32 -73.29
N PRO A 10 10.06 66.24 -72.87
CA PRO A 10 8.93 66.31 -71.94
C PRO A 10 9.32 65.71 -70.58
N SER A 11 9.80 66.51 -69.61
CA SER A 11 10.23 65.92 -68.33
C SER A 11 9.99 66.72 -67.04
N ARG A 12 9.22 67.82 -67.02
CA ARG A 12 8.93 68.54 -65.75
C ARG A 12 7.58 68.26 -65.08
N ARG A 13 6.60 67.62 -65.73
CA ARG A 13 5.31 67.23 -65.09
C ARG A 13 5.29 65.80 -64.51
N ASN A 14 6.17 64.91 -64.94
CA ASN A 14 6.17 63.51 -64.50
C ASN A 14 7.01 63.28 -63.21
N SER A 15 8.00 64.12 -62.91
CA SER A 15 8.83 63.98 -61.70
C SER A 15 8.09 64.32 -60.40
N GLY A 16 7.15 65.29 -60.41
CA GLY A 16 6.35 65.63 -59.23
C GLY A 16 5.30 64.57 -58.89
N VAL A 17 4.72 63.93 -59.91
CA VAL A 17 3.77 62.83 -59.74
C VAL A 17 4.47 61.58 -59.20
N VAL A 18 5.66 61.25 -59.72
CA VAL A 18 6.48 60.14 -59.21
C VAL A 18 6.90 60.39 -57.76
N LEU A 19 7.34 61.60 -57.38
CA LEU A 19 7.70 61.93 -55.99
C LEU A 19 6.52 61.77 -55.03
N ILE A 20 5.32 62.26 -55.42
CA ILE A 20 4.10 62.12 -54.60
C ILE A 20 3.73 60.65 -54.44
N TRP A 21 3.77 59.85 -55.51
CA TRP A 21 3.51 58.41 -55.42
C TRP A 21 4.57 57.65 -54.61
N SER A 22 5.84 58.03 -54.70
CA SER A 22 6.92 57.43 -53.89
C SER A 22 6.77 57.76 -52.41
N VAL A 23 6.41 59.00 -52.06
CA VAL A 23 6.14 59.41 -50.68
C VAL A 23 4.88 58.71 -50.14
N PHE A 24 3.82 58.62 -50.95
CA PHE A 24 2.60 57.91 -50.57
C PHE A 24 2.85 56.41 -50.37
N ALA A 25 3.61 55.78 -51.26
CA ALA A 25 4.02 54.38 -51.14
C ALA A 25 4.91 54.16 -49.90
N ALA A 26 5.85 55.06 -49.62
CA ALA A 26 6.71 54.99 -48.44
C ALA A 26 5.89 55.11 -47.13
N ILE A 27 4.92 56.04 -47.08
CA ILE A 27 4.00 56.19 -45.94
C ILE A 27 3.14 54.94 -45.77
N LEU A 28 2.65 54.36 -46.87
CA LEU A 28 1.82 53.16 -46.84
C LEU A 28 2.60 51.93 -46.36
N ILE A 29 3.86 51.79 -46.78
CA ILE A 29 4.78 50.73 -46.33
C ILE A 29 5.18 50.93 -44.86
N LEU A 30 5.48 52.16 -44.44
CA LEU A 30 5.78 52.47 -43.03
C LEU A 30 4.57 52.22 -42.13
N GLY A 31 3.37 52.63 -42.58
CA GLY A 31 2.12 52.38 -41.89
C GLY A 31 1.81 50.89 -41.78
N SER A 32 1.96 50.11 -42.85
CA SER A 32 1.72 48.66 -42.83
C SER A 32 2.74 47.92 -41.97
N THR A 33 4.02 48.33 -42.00
CA THR A 33 5.08 47.76 -41.16
C THR A 33 4.84 48.07 -39.68
N PHE A 34 4.43 49.30 -39.35
CA PHE A 34 4.09 49.69 -37.98
C PHE A 34 2.88 48.92 -37.45
N VAL A 35 1.82 48.77 -38.26
CA VAL A 35 0.64 47.97 -37.92
C VAL A 35 1.02 46.51 -37.71
N THR A 36 1.81 45.93 -38.61
CA THR A 36 2.24 44.53 -38.53
C THR A 36 3.11 44.29 -37.31
N ALA A 37 4.11 45.15 -37.05
CA ALA A 37 4.95 45.06 -35.87
C ALA A 37 4.16 45.21 -34.56
N THR A 38 3.15 46.09 -34.54
CA THR A 38 2.26 46.27 -33.39
C THR A 38 1.37 45.05 -33.17
N LEU A 39 0.80 44.49 -34.23
CA LEU A 39 0.00 43.26 -34.17
C LEU A 39 0.85 42.06 -33.74
N SER A 40 2.07 41.90 -34.26
CA SER A 40 3.00 40.84 -33.86
C SER A 40 3.43 40.99 -32.41
N ARG A 41 3.73 42.21 -31.92
CA ARG A 41 4.03 42.45 -30.50
C ARG A 41 2.83 42.13 -29.61
N THR A 42 1.64 42.56 -30.02
CA THR A 42 0.39 42.30 -29.26
C THR A 42 0.08 40.81 -29.22
N ALA A 43 0.23 40.10 -30.35
CA ALA A 43 0.06 38.66 -30.43
C ALA A 43 1.08 37.92 -29.56
N ASN A 44 2.35 38.33 -29.59
CA ASN A 44 3.40 37.74 -28.75
C ASN A 44 3.13 37.97 -27.26
N LEU A 45 2.74 39.18 -26.85
CA LEU A 45 2.38 39.47 -25.45
C LEU A 45 1.16 38.65 -25.00
N ARG A 46 0.14 38.51 -25.87
CA ARG A 46 -1.02 37.66 -25.58
C ARG A 46 -0.63 36.20 -25.45
N ALA A 47 0.23 35.69 -26.33
CA ALA A 47 0.74 34.33 -26.26
C ALA A 47 1.53 34.09 -24.96
N GLN A 48 2.45 35.00 -24.61
CA GLN A 48 3.20 34.92 -23.36
C GLN A 48 2.30 34.98 -22.13
N LEU A 49 1.30 35.87 -22.11
CA LEU A 49 0.33 35.95 -21.03
C LEU A 49 -0.52 34.68 -20.92
N ALA A 50 -0.93 34.10 -22.05
CA ALA A 50 -1.68 32.84 -22.07
C ALA A 50 -0.85 31.68 -21.51
N VAL A 51 0.43 31.59 -21.89
CA VAL A 51 1.37 30.59 -21.35
C VAL A 51 1.55 30.77 -19.84
N LYS A 52 1.80 32.00 -19.35
CA LYS A 52 1.93 32.27 -17.91
C LYS A 52 0.65 31.91 -17.13
N ARG A 53 -0.52 32.22 -17.69
CA ARG A 53 -1.82 31.84 -17.08
C ARG A 53 -2.00 30.34 -17.00
N GLY A 54 -1.74 29.63 -18.09
CA GLY A 54 -1.81 28.16 -18.13
C GLY A 54 -0.82 27.51 -17.16
N GLY A 55 0.41 28.05 -17.08
CA GLY A 55 1.41 27.60 -16.11
C GLY A 55 1.00 27.83 -14.66
N ALA A 56 0.52 29.03 -14.31
CA ALA A 56 0.04 29.34 -12.97
C ALA A 56 -1.18 28.48 -12.57
N GLU A 57 -2.09 28.22 -13.52
CA GLU A 57 -3.23 27.33 -13.32
C GLU A 57 -2.76 25.89 -13.05
N ALA A 58 -1.88 25.33 -13.89
CA ALA A 58 -1.29 24.02 -13.69
C ALA A 58 -0.56 23.89 -12.34
N LEU A 59 0.22 24.90 -11.94
CA LEU A 59 0.87 24.93 -10.63
C LEU A 59 -0.14 24.98 -9.48
N SER A 60 -1.25 25.71 -9.63
CA SER A 60 -2.29 25.74 -8.60
C SER A 60 -2.98 24.38 -8.42
N HIS A 61 -3.15 23.62 -9.51
CA HIS A 61 -3.64 22.24 -9.47
C HIS A 61 -2.62 21.31 -8.82
N ALA A 62 -1.35 21.39 -9.22
CA ALA A 62 -0.27 20.64 -8.58
C ALA A 62 -0.19 20.92 -7.08
N ALA A 63 -0.41 22.16 -6.66
CA ALA A 63 -0.45 22.54 -5.25
C ALA A 63 -1.61 21.89 -4.48
N VAL A 64 -2.78 21.76 -5.12
CA VAL A 64 -3.90 21.02 -4.55
C VAL A 64 -3.55 19.53 -4.42
N GLU A 65 -2.98 18.90 -5.45
CA GLU A 65 -2.60 17.48 -5.36
C GLU A 65 -1.53 17.24 -4.29
N ALA A 66 -0.54 18.11 -4.18
CA ALA A 66 0.47 18.04 -3.12
C ALA A 66 -0.14 18.17 -1.71
N ALA A 67 -1.17 18.99 -1.54
CA ALA A 67 -1.90 19.10 -0.28
C ALA A 67 -2.74 17.84 0.02
N MET A 68 -3.37 17.25 -1.00
CA MET A 68 -4.11 15.98 -0.85
C MET A 68 -3.17 14.86 -0.41
N GLU A 69 -1.98 14.78 -1.02
CA GLU A 69 -0.94 13.85 -0.59
C GLU A 69 -0.48 14.14 0.83
N SER A 70 -0.25 15.42 1.17
CA SER A 70 0.09 15.80 2.53
C SER A 70 -0.97 15.34 3.56
N ILE A 71 -2.27 15.48 3.26
CA ILE A 71 -3.35 14.94 4.10
C ILE A 71 -3.20 13.43 4.26
N ARG A 72 -3.01 12.71 3.15
CA ARG A 72 -2.86 11.24 3.13
C ARG A 72 -1.68 10.77 3.99
N THR A 73 -0.48 11.30 3.73
CA THR A 73 0.76 10.93 4.43
C THR A 73 0.72 11.23 5.93
N HIS A 74 0.12 12.35 6.35
CA HIS A 74 0.06 12.68 7.76
C HIS A 74 -0.98 11.85 8.50
N LEU A 75 -2.17 11.66 7.93
CA LEU A 75 -3.22 10.89 8.57
C LEU A 75 -2.86 9.40 8.73
N ARG A 76 -2.13 8.80 7.78
CA ARG A 76 -1.67 7.40 7.91
C ARG A 76 -0.70 7.21 9.07
N ARG A 77 0.08 8.25 9.38
CA ARG A 77 1.01 8.34 10.52
C ARG A 77 0.33 8.77 11.82
N ASN A 78 -1.00 8.88 11.84
CA ASN A 78 -1.78 9.44 12.94
C ASN A 78 -1.32 10.86 13.36
N GLN A 79 -0.91 11.66 12.37
CA GLN A 79 -0.46 13.04 12.54
C GLN A 79 -1.44 14.01 11.89
N GLU A 80 -1.55 15.22 12.45
CA GLU A 80 -2.35 16.27 11.83
C GLU A 80 -1.62 16.82 10.60
N PRO A 81 -2.31 16.95 9.44
CA PRO A 81 -1.70 17.56 8.26
C PRO A 81 -1.25 19.01 8.52
N PRO A 82 -0.13 19.46 7.93
CA PRO A 82 0.33 20.83 8.09
C PRO A 82 -0.67 21.82 7.50
N VAL A 83 -0.88 22.95 8.19
CA VAL A 83 -1.82 23.98 7.74
C VAL A 83 -1.39 24.61 6.41
N THR A 84 -0.09 24.64 6.13
CA THR A 84 0.49 25.22 4.91
C THR A 84 1.64 24.39 4.40
N GLY A 85 1.86 24.39 3.09
CA GLY A 85 3.07 23.88 2.47
C GLY A 85 3.49 24.67 1.24
N THR A 86 4.75 24.51 0.85
CA THR A 86 5.36 25.19 -0.29
C THR A 86 6.33 24.26 -1.00
N PHE A 87 6.39 24.36 -2.32
CA PHE A 87 7.37 23.66 -3.16
C PHE A 87 7.60 24.45 -4.44
N THR A 88 8.61 24.07 -5.21
CA THR A 88 8.94 24.71 -6.49
C THR A 88 8.93 23.70 -7.63
N VAL A 89 8.40 24.09 -8.78
CA VAL A 89 8.45 23.33 -10.04
C VAL A 89 9.08 24.24 -11.09
N ASP A 90 10.19 23.82 -11.69
CA ASP A 90 10.94 24.61 -12.68
C ASP A 90 11.31 26.03 -12.22
N GLY A 91 11.55 26.21 -10.91
CA GLY A 91 11.90 27.50 -10.31
C GLY A 91 10.69 28.39 -9.98
N GLU A 92 9.48 27.99 -10.33
CA GLU A 92 8.23 28.68 -10.00
C GLU A 92 7.65 28.12 -8.69
N VAL A 93 7.05 28.99 -7.88
CA VAL A 93 6.58 28.65 -6.53
C VAL A 93 5.12 28.20 -6.55
N ALA A 94 4.86 27.09 -5.89
CA ALA A 94 3.53 26.56 -5.58
C ALA A 94 3.36 26.47 -4.06
N THR A 95 2.24 27.00 -3.56
CA THR A 95 1.90 26.95 -2.13
C THR A 95 0.52 26.38 -1.94
N TYR A 96 0.26 25.72 -0.81
CA TYR A 96 -1.07 25.26 -0.46
C TYR A 96 -1.41 25.56 1.00
N THR A 97 -2.71 25.61 1.29
CA THR A 97 -3.25 25.62 2.66
C THR A 97 -4.23 24.47 2.83
N ILE A 98 -4.17 23.81 3.99
CA ILE A 98 -5.09 22.74 4.41
C ILE A 98 -5.84 23.21 5.64
N GLN A 99 -7.16 23.07 5.63
CA GLN A 99 -8.01 23.35 6.79
C GLN A 99 -9.02 22.23 6.99
N ARG A 100 -9.04 21.63 8.17
CA ARG A 100 -10.10 20.71 8.60
C ARG A 100 -11.38 21.51 8.88
N GLU A 101 -12.48 21.11 8.24
CA GLU A 101 -13.77 21.82 8.33
C GLU A 101 -14.67 21.28 9.45
N ALA A 102 -14.44 20.04 9.89
CA ALA A 102 -15.21 19.40 10.95
C ALA A 102 -14.37 18.36 11.72
N ALA A 103 -14.81 18.05 12.94
CA ALA A 103 -14.25 16.93 13.69
C ALA A 103 -14.49 15.61 12.93
N PRO A 104 -13.58 14.62 13.07
CA PRO A 104 -13.78 13.31 12.47
C PRO A 104 -15.11 12.69 12.92
N LEU A 105 -15.83 12.07 11.98
CA LEU A 105 -17.05 11.33 12.24
C LEU A 105 -16.80 9.84 12.08
N ASN A 106 -17.22 9.05 13.08
CA ASN A 106 -17.25 7.61 12.97
C ASN A 106 -18.34 7.21 11.98
N GLN A 107 -17.98 6.46 10.96
CA GLN A 107 -18.88 5.98 9.92
C GLN A 107 -18.67 4.48 9.73
N ARG A 108 -19.74 3.78 9.35
CA ARG A 108 -19.68 2.39 8.92
C ARG A 108 -20.01 2.30 7.44
N THR A 109 -19.16 1.64 6.66
CA THR A 109 -19.43 1.39 5.23
C THR A 109 -20.44 0.27 5.05
N VAL A 110 -20.95 0.10 3.82
CA VAL A 110 -21.85 -1.01 3.46
C VAL A 110 -21.17 -2.38 3.67
N GLY A 111 -19.85 -2.45 3.45
CA GLY A 111 -19.03 -3.62 3.77
C GLY A 111 -18.69 -3.79 5.26
N GLY A 112 -19.30 -2.99 6.12
CA GLY A 112 -19.14 -3.06 7.58
C GLY A 112 -17.82 -2.51 8.12
N LEU A 113 -16.99 -1.84 7.31
CA LEU A 113 -15.74 -1.21 7.76
C LEU A 113 -16.06 0.01 8.62
N GLN A 114 -15.40 0.13 9.76
CA GLN A 114 -15.38 1.34 10.56
C GLN A 114 -14.32 2.30 10.02
N GLN A 115 -14.72 3.54 9.75
CA GLN A 115 -13.84 4.58 9.25
C GLN A 115 -14.06 5.90 10.01
N PHE A 116 -12.99 6.67 10.15
CA PHE A 116 -13.00 8.00 10.75
C PHE A 116 -12.92 9.04 9.63
N GLY A 117 -14.07 9.56 9.23
CA GLY A 117 -14.22 10.48 8.10
C GLY A 117 -13.96 11.93 8.50
N SER A 118 -13.13 12.64 7.76
CA SER A 118 -12.80 14.05 7.96
C SER A 118 -12.99 14.82 6.66
N ILE A 119 -13.47 16.06 6.74
CA ILE A 119 -13.59 16.96 5.58
C ILE A 119 -12.52 18.03 5.68
N PHE A 120 -11.75 18.19 4.61
CA PHE A 120 -10.72 19.21 4.45
C PHE A 120 -11.06 20.17 3.33
N ARG A 121 -10.77 21.44 3.56
CA ARG A 121 -10.66 22.46 2.53
C ARG A 121 -9.20 22.66 2.20
N VAL A 122 -8.89 22.49 0.92
CA VAL A 122 -7.58 22.70 0.33
C VAL A 122 -7.63 23.90 -0.59
N VAL A 123 -6.63 24.78 -0.51
CA VAL A 123 -6.43 25.87 -1.47
C VAL A 123 -5.01 25.81 -1.97
N GLY A 124 -4.83 25.46 -3.25
CA GLY A 124 -3.55 25.51 -3.95
C GLY A 124 -3.39 26.82 -4.71
N THR A 125 -2.22 27.41 -4.66
CA THR A 125 -1.87 28.67 -5.33
C THR A 125 -0.58 28.49 -6.10
N GLY A 126 -0.63 28.77 -7.41
CA GLY A 126 0.50 28.71 -8.32
C GLY A 126 0.83 30.09 -8.86
N THR A 127 2.13 30.43 -8.90
CA THR A 127 2.61 31.72 -9.42
C THR A 127 3.60 31.48 -10.54
N VAL A 128 3.41 32.15 -11.68
CA VAL A 128 4.36 32.17 -12.81
C VAL A 128 4.62 33.62 -13.23
N GLY A 129 5.82 34.12 -12.91
CA GLY A 129 6.12 35.55 -12.98
C GLY A 129 5.12 36.37 -12.14
N ASP A 130 4.41 37.32 -12.76
CA ASP A 130 3.45 38.19 -12.08
C ASP A 130 2.00 37.66 -12.08
N ILE A 131 1.78 36.42 -12.56
CA ILE A 131 0.45 35.81 -12.64
C ILE A 131 0.31 34.77 -11.54
N THR A 132 -0.68 34.97 -10.68
CA THR A 132 -1.07 34.01 -9.64
C THR A 132 -2.47 33.46 -9.95
N LYS A 133 -2.64 32.14 -9.81
CA LYS A 133 -3.92 31.44 -9.89
C LYS A 133 -4.11 30.59 -8.65
N SER A 134 -5.36 30.43 -8.22
CA SER A 134 -5.71 29.59 -7.07
C SER A 134 -6.82 28.61 -7.44
N THR A 135 -6.67 27.39 -6.95
CA THR A 135 -7.65 26.30 -7.06
C THR A 135 -8.06 25.86 -5.66
N ARG A 136 -9.36 25.71 -5.43
CA ARG A 136 -9.91 25.23 -4.16
C ARG A 136 -10.51 23.85 -4.33
N ARG A 137 -10.30 22.96 -3.37
CA ARG A 137 -10.91 21.62 -3.33
C ARG A 137 -11.46 21.33 -1.94
N MET A 138 -12.67 20.75 -1.87
CA MET A 138 -13.13 20.03 -0.68
C MET A 138 -12.74 18.56 -0.86
N ALA A 139 -12.12 17.99 0.16
CA ALA A 139 -11.65 16.63 0.19
C ALA A 139 -12.26 15.89 1.38
N ARG A 140 -12.61 14.63 1.17
CA ARG A 140 -12.92 13.69 2.25
C ARG A 140 -11.69 12.83 2.48
N ALA A 141 -11.26 12.70 3.73
CA ALA A 141 -10.30 11.70 4.12
C ALA A 141 -10.98 10.69 5.05
N SER A 142 -10.92 9.41 4.72
CA SER A 142 -11.41 8.31 5.54
C SER A 142 -10.21 7.55 6.08
N VAL A 143 -10.10 7.46 7.40
CA VAL A 143 -9.04 6.70 8.07
C VAL A 143 -9.62 5.36 8.54
N ILE A 144 -9.01 4.25 8.15
CA ILE A 144 -9.51 2.88 8.38
C ILE A 144 -8.41 2.08 9.11
N PRO A 145 -8.66 1.57 10.32
CA PRO A 145 -7.74 0.64 10.98
C PRO A 145 -7.44 -0.59 10.11
N VAL A 146 -6.15 -0.85 9.85
CA VAL A 146 -5.75 -1.87 8.86
C VAL A 146 -6.11 -3.30 9.27
N PHE A 147 -6.17 -3.59 10.57
CA PHE A 147 -6.53 -4.92 11.06
C PHE A 147 -8.02 -5.25 10.94
N GLN A 148 -8.84 -4.34 10.42
CA GLN A 148 -10.20 -4.69 10.00
C GLN A 148 -10.22 -5.60 8.76
N PHE A 149 -9.10 -5.73 8.06
CA PHE A 149 -8.93 -6.69 6.98
C PHE A 149 -8.34 -7.98 7.56
N ALA A 150 -8.93 -9.12 7.18
CA ALA A 150 -8.30 -10.42 7.39
C ALA A 150 -7.08 -10.56 6.48
N ILE A 151 -7.23 -10.11 5.22
CA ILE A 151 -6.14 -10.02 4.24
C ILE A 151 -6.15 -8.63 3.62
N TYR A 152 -5.03 -7.91 3.71
CA TYR A 152 -4.83 -6.64 2.99
C TYR A 152 -3.53 -6.71 2.19
N TYR A 153 -3.57 -6.33 0.92
CA TYR A 153 -2.39 -6.32 0.05
C TYR A 153 -2.27 -4.99 -0.73
N GLU A 154 -1.07 -4.40 -0.71
CA GLU A 154 -0.72 -3.27 -1.58
C GLU A 154 -0.45 -3.74 -3.01
N ASN A 155 0.30 -4.82 -3.15
CA ASN A 155 0.69 -5.41 -4.44
C ASN A 155 -0.29 -6.52 -4.85
N ASP A 156 -0.05 -7.15 -6.00
CA ASP A 156 -0.87 -8.27 -6.49
C ASP A 156 -1.06 -9.36 -5.43
N LEU A 157 -2.32 -9.76 -5.23
CA LEU A 157 -2.72 -10.77 -4.27
C LEU A 157 -2.95 -12.10 -5.00
N GLU A 158 -2.06 -13.06 -4.75
CA GLU A 158 -2.00 -14.30 -5.50
C GLU A 158 -2.50 -15.51 -4.68
N PHE A 159 -3.72 -15.94 -4.94
CA PHE A 159 -4.22 -17.25 -4.51
C PHE A 159 -3.87 -18.31 -5.56
N PHE A 160 -2.58 -18.59 -5.70
CA PHE A 160 -2.08 -19.63 -6.59
C PHE A 160 -1.83 -20.94 -5.83
N ASN A 161 -2.67 -21.93 -6.11
CA ASN A 161 -2.63 -23.28 -5.55
C ASN A 161 -2.37 -23.36 -4.03
N PRO A 162 -3.13 -22.63 -3.19
CA PRO A 162 -3.02 -22.80 -1.74
C PRO A 162 -3.48 -24.20 -1.33
N ALA A 163 -3.05 -24.64 -0.14
CA ALA A 163 -3.68 -25.75 0.55
C ALA A 163 -5.19 -25.45 0.79
N PRO A 164 -6.04 -26.45 1.11
CA PRO A 164 -7.44 -26.20 1.42
C PRO A 164 -7.60 -25.09 2.45
N TRP A 165 -8.43 -24.10 2.17
CA TRP A 165 -8.52 -22.91 3.01
C TRP A 165 -9.90 -22.28 2.98
N GLU A 166 -10.45 -22.04 4.16
CA GLU A 166 -11.63 -21.21 4.39
C GLU A 166 -11.16 -19.87 4.96
N ILE A 167 -11.39 -18.79 4.21
CA ILE A 167 -11.00 -17.43 4.59
C ILE A 167 -12.23 -16.72 5.13
N LYS A 168 -12.16 -16.33 6.41
CA LYS A 168 -13.16 -15.47 7.06
C LYS A 168 -12.66 -14.04 7.12
N GLY A 169 -13.57 -13.09 6.98
CA GLY A 169 -13.27 -11.67 7.14
C GLY A 169 -12.89 -10.95 5.84
N ARG A 170 -12.62 -9.64 5.95
CA ARG A 170 -12.51 -8.75 4.78
C ARG A 170 -11.18 -8.93 4.05
N ILE A 171 -11.22 -8.94 2.72
CA ILE A 171 -10.07 -9.06 1.83
C ILE A 171 -10.03 -7.84 0.93
N HIS A 172 -8.93 -7.10 0.97
CA HIS A 172 -8.70 -5.93 0.13
C HIS A 172 -7.36 -6.02 -0.58
N CYS A 173 -7.32 -5.68 -1.86
CA CYS A 173 -6.09 -5.53 -2.64
C CYS A 173 -6.08 -4.18 -3.36
N ASN A 174 -5.02 -3.38 -3.22
CA ASN A 174 -4.87 -2.15 -3.99
C ASN A 174 -4.53 -2.41 -5.48
N SER A 175 -3.97 -3.58 -5.77
CA SER A 175 -3.63 -4.02 -7.14
C SER A 175 -4.59 -5.11 -7.61
N ASP A 176 -4.12 -6.06 -8.41
CA ASP A 176 -4.93 -7.15 -8.94
C ASP A 176 -5.06 -8.32 -7.94
N ILE A 177 -6.16 -9.07 -8.04
CA ILE A 177 -6.33 -10.36 -7.35
C ILE A 177 -6.29 -11.48 -8.37
N TYR A 178 -5.40 -12.45 -8.17
CA TYR A 178 -5.31 -13.67 -8.99
C TYR A 178 -5.80 -14.87 -8.19
N VAL A 179 -6.75 -15.63 -8.73
CA VAL A 179 -7.29 -16.84 -8.11
C VAL A 179 -7.18 -18.00 -9.08
N ARG A 180 -6.27 -18.94 -8.79
CA ARG A 180 -6.12 -20.19 -9.53
C ARG A 180 -5.69 -21.31 -8.60
N VAL A 181 -6.62 -22.23 -8.29
CA VAL A 181 -6.46 -23.21 -7.20
C VAL A 181 -6.70 -24.63 -7.67
N GLN A 182 -6.06 -25.63 -7.05
CA GLN A 182 -6.33 -27.07 -7.28
C GLN A 182 -6.97 -27.76 -6.07
N ALA A 183 -7.17 -27.02 -4.98
CA ALA A 183 -7.77 -27.47 -3.74
C ALA A 183 -8.93 -26.52 -3.36
N PRO A 184 -9.87 -26.96 -2.50
CA PRO A 184 -10.98 -26.12 -2.07
C PRO A 184 -10.51 -24.80 -1.47
N LEU A 185 -11.02 -23.69 -2.00
CA LEU A 185 -10.84 -22.34 -1.47
C LEU A 185 -12.22 -21.71 -1.27
N THR A 186 -12.49 -21.27 -0.05
CA THR A 186 -13.78 -20.67 0.33
C THR A 186 -13.56 -19.27 0.86
N PHE A 187 -14.29 -18.30 0.32
CA PHE A 187 -14.33 -16.92 0.79
C PHE A 187 -15.62 -16.66 1.57
N ASP A 188 -15.55 -16.75 2.89
CA ASP A 188 -16.63 -16.44 3.84
C ASP A 188 -16.57 -14.97 4.25
N THR A 189 -17.03 -14.10 3.36
CA THR A 189 -16.96 -12.66 3.55
C THR A 189 -18.01 -11.94 2.72
N ASN A 190 -18.27 -10.68 3.04
CA ASN A 190 -18.98 -9.74 2.17
C ASN A 190 -18.04 -8.80 1.41
N TYR A 191 -16.72 -8.96 1.61
CA TYR A 191 -15.74 -7.99 1.17
C TYR A 191 -14.54 -8.74 0.59
N LEU A 192 -14.63 -9.10 -0.69
CA LEU A 192 -13.51 -9.54 -1.53
C LEU A 192 -13.32 -8.47 -2.61
N HIS A 193 -12.54 -7.45 -2.29
CA HIS A 193 -12.45 -6.24 -3.11
C HIS A 193 -11.03 -6.02 -3.62
N CYS A 194 -10.91 -5.52 -4.86
CA CYS A 194 -9.65 -4.96 -5.34
C CYS A 194 -9.82 -3.63 -6.07
N ALA A 195 -8.84 -2.75 -5.94
CA ALA A 195 -8.79 -1.50 -6.70
C ALA A 195 -8.16 -1.68 -8.09
N GLY A 196 -7.64 -2.87 -8.40
CA GLY A 196 -7.30 -3.31 -9.74
C GLY A 196 -8.40 -4.17 -10.37
N SER A 197 -7.96 -5.28 -10.97
CA SER A 197 -8.75 -6.30 -11.64
C SER A 197 -8.77 -7.59 -10.85
N PHE A 198 -9.76 -8.44 -11.13
CA PHE A 198 -9.85 -9.79 -10.60
C PHE A 198 -9.65 -10.80 -11.73
N TYR A 199 -8.77 -11.76 -11.53
CA TYR A 199 -8.36 -12.74 -12.54
C TYR A 199 -8.52 -14.18 -12.04
N GLY A 200 -9.33 -14.99 -12.74
CA GLY A 200 -9.51 -16.43 -12.46
C GLY A 200 -8.40 -17.33 -13.04
N ARG A 201 -7.18 -16.78 -13.16
CA ARG A 201 -6.01 -17.39 -13.82
C ARG A 201 -4.72 -17.07 -13.04
N ALA A 202 -3.63 -17.71 -13.42
CA ALA A 202 -2.31 -17.41 -12.86
C ALA A 202 -1.81 -16.02 -13.32
N PRO A 203 -1.02 -15.31 -12.50
CA PRO A 203 -0.46 -14.00 -12.84
C PRO A 203 0.51 -14.03 -14.01
N HIS A 204 1.22 -15.15 -14.20
CA HIS A 204 2.17 -15.32 -15.28
C HIS A 204 1.78 -16.49 -16.18
N ALA A 205 1.78 -16.27 -17.50
CA ALA A 205 1.46 -17.29 -18.49
C ALA A 205 2.47 -18.46 -18.52
N THR A 206 3.67 -18.27 -17.98
CA THR A 206 4.72 -19.30 -17.86
C THR A 206 4.45 -20.29 -16.72
N TRP A 207 3.55 -19.96 -15.79
CA TRP A 207 3.18 -20.89 -14.74
C TRP A 207 2.34 -22.01 -15.35
N ALA A 208 2.69 -23.26 -15.01
CA ALA A 208 2.11 -24.42 -15.66
C ALA A 208 0.58 -24.38 -15.59
N PRO A 209 -0.14 -24.68 -16.69
CA PRO A 209 -1.59 -24.79 -16.65
C PRO A 209 -1.96 -25.92 -15.69
N ILE A 210 -2.51 -25.55 -14.54
CA ILE A 210 -3.04 -26.48 -13.56
C ILE A 210 -4.54 -26.60 -13.76
N ALA A 211 -5.10 -27.81 -13.73
CA ALA A 211 -6.55 -27.98 -13.72
C ALA A 211 -7.13 -27.36 -12.45
N GLY A 212 -8.07 -26.43 -12.61
CA GLY A 212 -8.63 -25.65 -11.52
C GLY A 212 -9.75 -26.38 -10.78
N VAL A 213 -9.96 -26.02 -9.52
CA VAL A 213 -11.18 -26.25 -8.75
C VAL A 213 -11.88 -24.91 -8.57
N GLU A 214 -13.21 -24.87 -8.74
CA GLU A 214 -13.98 -23.63 -8.54
C GLU A 214 -13.88 -23.16 -7.09
N PRO A 215 -13.39 -21.94 -6.83
CA PRO A 215 -13.52 -21.32 -5.53
C PRO A 215 -14.98 -21.10 -5.19
N THR A 216 -15.32 -21.14 -3.90
CA THR A 216 -16.67 -20.81 -3.43
C THR A 216 -16.66 -19.46 -2.73
N ILE A 217 -17.63 -18.61 -3.07
CA ILE A 217 -17.76 -17.27 -2.50
C ILE A 217 -19.14 -17.18 -1.83
N ARG A 218 -19.17 -16.66 -0.61
CA ARG A 218 -20.42 -16.36 0.08
C ARG A 218 -21.14 -15.23 -0.63
N ARG A 219 -22.44 -15.41 -0.87
CA ARG A 219 -23.30 -14.32 -1.35
C ARG A 219 -23.42 -13.24 -0.29
N TRP A 220 -23.49 -11.98 -0.73
CA TRP A 220 -23.59 -10.84 0.17
C TRP A 220 -24.80 -10.99 1.12
N VAL A 221 -24.57 -10.70 2.40
CA VAL A 221 -25.62 -10.62 3.45
C VAL A 221 -25.52 -9.31 4.22
N ALA A 222 -26.54 -8.93 4.99
CA ALA A 222 -26.49 -7.67 5.75
C ALA A 222 -25.43 -7.69 6.88
N ASP A 223 -25.25 -8.84 7.55
CA ASP A 223 -24.22 -9.04 8.58
C ASP A 223 -23.49 -10.36 8.34
N PRO A 224 -22.25 -10.35 7.84
CA PRO A 224 -21.50 -11.57 7.57
C PRO A 224 -20.97 -12.23 8.86
N PHE A 225 -20.94 -11.49 9.97
CA PHE A 225 -20.44 -11.96 11.27
C PHE A 225 -21.55 -12.49 12.18
N ASP A 226 -22.82 -12.43 11.76
CA ASP A 226 -23.92 -13.08 12.48
C ASP A 226 -23.86 -14.60 12.24
N PRO A 227 -23.56 -15.42 13.28
CA PRO A 227 -23.48 -16.88 13.13
C PRO A 227 -24.84 -17.53 12.83
N SER A 228 -25.94 -16.79 13.00
CA SER A 228 -27.30 -17.24 12.67
C SER A 228 -27.73 -16.89 11.25
N ALA A 229 -26.97 -16.06 10.54
CA ALA A 229 -27.26 -15.69 9.16
C ALA A 229 -27.10 -16.91 8.24
N TRP A 230 -28.07 -17.11 7.35
CA TRP A 230 -28.00 -18.15 6.33
C TRP A 230 -26.82 -17.86 5.39
N ALA A 231 -25.87 -18.79 5.28
CA ALA A 231 -24.77 -18.70 4.34
C ALA A 231 -25.19 -19.35 3.01
N ASP A 232 -25.48 -18.52 2.02
CA ASP A 232 -25.68 -18.96 0.64
C ASP A 232 -24.36 -18.83 -0.12
N TRP A 233 -23.99 -19.86 -0.88
CA TRP A 233 -22.68 -19.99 -1.51
C TRP A 233 -22.84 -20.13 -3.01
N SER A 234 -21.95 -19.49 -3.75
CA SER A 234 -21.89 -19.63 -5.21
C SER A 234 -20.48 -19.98 -5.64
N ALA A 235 -20.37 -20.93 -6.56
CA ALA A 235 -19.10 -21.25 -7.19
C ALA A 235 -18.71 -20.10 -8.12
N LEU A 236 -17.43 -19.74 -8.13
CA LEU A 236 -16.85 -18.84 -9.09
C LEU A 236 -16.52 -19.63 -10.37
N PRO A 237 -17.21 -19.38 -11.50
CA PRO A 237 -16.93 -20.11 -12.74
C PRO A 237 -15.50 -19.89 -13.19
N ILE A 238 -14.79 -20.99 -13.46
CA ILE A 238 -13.41 -20.97 -13.99
C ILE A 238 -13.42 -21.26 -15.49
N VAL A 239 -12.26 -21.11 -16.14
CA VAL A 239 -12.11 -21.39 -17.58
C VAL A 239 -12.60 -22.79 -17.97
N GLU A 240 -12.38 -23.81 -17.12
CA GLU A 240 -12.88 -25.17 -17.33
C GLU A 240 -14.41 -25.25 -17.30
N THR A 241 -15.06 -24.54 -16.38
CA THR A 241 -16.53 -24.50 -16.25
C THR A 241 -17.16 -23.92 -17.51
N TYR A 242 -16.64 -22.79 -17.98
CA TYR A 242 -17.14 -22.14 -19.20
C TYR A 242 -16.82 -22.94 -20.46
N ALA A 243 -15.64 -23.55 -20.54
CA ALA A 243 -15.30 -24.42 -21.67
C ALA A 243 -16.25 -25.61 -21.78
N ALA A 244 -16.68 -26.20 -20.65
CA ALA A 244 -17.67 -27.28 -20.64
C ALA A 244 -19.04 -26.84 -21.18
N SER A 245 -19.38 -25.56 -21.06
CA SER A 245 -20.60 -24.94 -21.63
C SER A 245 -20.41 -24.38 -23.05
N GLY A 246 -19.24 -24.60 -23.68
CA GLY A 246 -18.93 -24.11 -25.03
C GLY A 246 -18.48 -22.64 -25.09
N VAL A 247 -18.21 -22.00 -23.95
CA VAL A 247 -17.79 -20.60 -23.84
C VAL A 247 -16.27 -20.52 -23.70
N THR A 248 -15.63 -19.72 -24.55
CA THR A 248 -14.17 -19.52 -24.52
C THR A 248 -13.84 -18.28 -23.70
N THR A 249 -13.00 -18.43 -22.67
CA THR A 249 -12.51 -17.33 -21.83
C THR A 249 -11.04 -17.52 -21.48
N SER A 250 -10.40 -16.48 -20.94
CA SER A 250 -9.01 -16.54 -20.47
C SER A 250 -8.88 -17.00 -19.02
N GLY A 251 -9.90 -16.78 -18.18
CA GLY A 251 -9.87 -17.12 -16.75
C GLY A 251 -11.21 -17.48 -16.12
N GLY A 252 -12.27 -17.72 -16.91
CA GLY A 252 -13.61 -17.92 -16.36
C GLY A 252 -14.37 -16.60 -16.18
N LEU A 253 -15.10 -16.46 -15.07
CA LEU A 253 -15.72 -15.20 -14.67
C LEU A 253 -14.67 -14.30 -14.02
N ASP A 254 -13.96 -13.55 -14.85
CA ASP A 254 -12.93 -12.59 -14.44
C ASP A 254 -13.14 -11.23 -15.11
N THR A 255 -12.38 -10.20 -14.72
CA THR A 255 -12.57 -8.82 -15.21
C THR A 255 -12.49 -8.69 -16.74
N ASP A 256 -11.80 -9.61 -17.43
CA ASP A 256 -11.73 -9.58 -18.90
C ASP A 256 -12.97 -10.21 -19.56
N PHE A 257 -13.84 -10.87 -18.80
CA PHE A 257 -15.01 -11.54 -19.34
C PHE A 257 -16.12 -10.54 -19.70
N THR A 258 -16.30 -10.31 -21.00
CA THR A 258 -17.30 -9.40 -21.55
C THR A 258 -18.71 -10.00 -21.62
N GLY A 259 -18.89 -11.25 -21.19
CA GLY A 259 -20.12 -12.00 -21.34
C GLY A 259 -20.11 -12.92 -22.56
N ALA A 260 -21.03 -13.86 -22.56
CA ALA A 260 -21.31 -14.78 -23.66
C ALA A 260 -22.82 -14.74 -23.95
N ASP A 261 -23.17 -14.05 -25.02
CA ASP A 261 -24.52 -13.95 -25.58
C ASP A 261 -24.52 -14.76 -26.88
N LEU A 262 -25.12 -15.96 -26.84
CA LEU A 262 -25.06 -16.92 -27.94
C LEU A 262 -26.08 -16.57 -29.03
N ASN A 263 -27.20 -15.98 -28.63
CA ASN A 263 -28.31 -15.67 -29.52
C ASN A 263 -28.25 -14.21 -30.07
N GLY A 264 -27.45 -13.33 -29.45
CA GLY A 264 -27.21 -11.94 -29.83
C GLY A 264 -28.33 -10.97 -29.46
N ASP A 265 -29.22 -11.34 -28.53
CA ASP A 265 -30.39 -10.53 -28.14
C ASP A 265 -30.10 -9.52 -27.01
N GLY A 266 -28.91 -9.59 -26.42
CA GLY A 266 -28.44 -8.69 -25.37
C GLY A 266 -29.03 -8.99 -23.98
N ASP A 267 -29.76 -10.09 -23.81
CA ASP A 267 -30.00 -10.70 -22.52
C ASP A 267 -29.05 -11.89 -22.30
N PHE A 268 -28.94 -12.36 -21.04
CA PHE A 268 -28.02 -13.44 -20.67
C PHE A 268 -28.76 -14.47 -19.82
N THR A 269 -30.03 -14.71 -20.17
CA THR A 269 -30.92 -15.55 -19.36
C THR A 269 -31.11 -16.95 -19.94
N ASP A 270 -30.66 -17.18 -21.18
CA ASP A 270 -30.72 -18.48 -21.82
C ASP A 270 -29.64 -19.45 -21.32
N ALA A 271 -29.86 -20.73 -21.61
CA ALA A 271 -28.91 -21.77 -21.28
C ALA A 271 -27.57 -21.55 -22.01
N ASN A 272 -26.48 -21.58 -21.25
CA ASN A 272 -25.10 -21.32 -21.69
C ASN A 272 -24.80 -19.87 -22.07
N GLU A 273 -25.69 -18.94 -21.71
CA GLU A 273 -25.40 -17.51 -21.76
C GLU A 273 -24.97 -17.01 -20.38
N TYR A 274 -24.00 -16.11 -20.38
CA TYR A 274 -23.39 -15.62 -19.15
C TYR A 274 -23.13 -14.12 -19.26
N ALA A 275 -23.58 -13.37 -18.27
CA ALA A 275 -23.35 -11.94 -18.22
C ALA A 275 -21.86 -11.62 -18.08
N SER A 276 -21.47 -10.39 -18.45
CA SER A 276 -20.12 -9.87 -18.21
C SER A 276 -19.75 -9.90 -16.73
N PHE A 277 -18.47 -9.74 -16.41
CA PHE A 277 -17.98 -9.73 -15.03
C PHE A 277 -18.80 -8.82 -14.09
N LEU A 278 -19.00 -7.56 -14.47
CA LEU A 278 -19.73 -6.57 -13.67
C LEU A 278 -21.17 -7.03 -13.32
N ALA A 279 -21.89 -7.62 -14.28
CA ALA A 279 -23.26 -8.07 -14.07
C ALA A 279 -23.33 -9.46 -13.43
N GLY A 280 -22.44 -10.37 -13.84
CA GLY A 280 -22.35 -11.75 -13.35
C GLY A 280 -21.97 -11.83 -11.88
N THR A 281 -21.06 -10.96 -11.42
CA THR A 281 -20.68 -10.89 -10.00
C THR A 281 -21.83 -10.43 -9.11
N VAL A 282 -22.60 -9.41 -9.51
CA VAL A 282 -23.82 -8.99 -8.78
C VAL A 282 -24.86 -10.13 -8.78
N GLY A 283 -25.03 -10.83 -9.90
CA GLY A 283 -25.97 -11.95 -9.99
C GLY A 283 -25.59 -13.14 -9.09
N LEU A 284 -24.32 -13.52 -9.05
CA LEU A 284 -23.82 -14.67 -8.29
C LEU A 284 -23.48 -14.36 -6.84
N PHE A 285 -23.02 -13.14 -6.54
CA PHE A 285 -22.46 -12.79 -5.24
C PHE A 285 -23.17 -11.61 -4.56
N GLY A 286 -24.23 -11.07 -5.15
CA GLY A 286 -25.11 -10.08 -4.54
C GLY A 286 -26.19 -10.67 -3.63
N PRO A 287 -26.98 -9.81 -2.94
CA PRO A 287 -28.01 -10.22 -1.99
C PRO A 287 -29.09 -11.10 -2.61
N THR A 288 -29.60 -12.05 -1.83
CA THR A 288 -30.81 -12.82 -2.17
C THR A 288 -32.00 -11.87 -2.26
N GLY A 289 -32.50 -11.62 -3.48
CA GLY A 289 -33.58 -10.65 -3.75
C GLY A 289 -33.16 -9.44 -4.58
N GLY A 290 -31.88 -9.31 -4.91
CA GLY A 290 -31.34 -8.25 -5.76
C GLY A 290 -30.96 -6.99 -4.99
N GLY A 291 -30.01 -6.24 -5.54
CA GLY A 291 -29.40 -5.05 -4.94
C GLY A 291 -28.10 -4.71 -5.67
N PRO A 292 -27.56 -3.49 -5.51
CA PRO A 292 -26.27 -3.10 -6.09
C PRO A 292 -25.06 -3.71 -5.36
N GLU A 293 -25.27 -4.32 -4.18
CA GLU A 293 -24.19 -4.93 -3.40
C GLU A 293 -23.72 -6.26 -4.01
N SER A 294 -22.44 -6.57 -3.81
CA SER A 294 -21.79 -7.80 -4.24
C SER A 294 -20.63 -8.09 -3.27
N THR A 295 -20.38 -9.36 -2.97
CA THR A 295 -19.20 -9.76 -2.19
C THR A 295 -17.90 -9.52 -2.97
N LEU A 296 -17.92 -9.76 -4.29
CA LEU A 296 -16.77 -9.59 -5.17
C LEU A 296 -16.92 -8.26 -5.92
N MET A 297 -15.98 -7.34 -5.70
CA MET A 297 -15.95 -6.02 -6.34
C MET A 297 -14.54 -5.64 -6.80
N THR A 298 -14.46 -4.87 -7.88
CA THR A 298 -13.20 -4.40 -8.49
C THR A 298 -13.24 -2.89 -8.73
N SER A 299 -12.21 -2.32 -9.37
CA SER A 299 -12.27 -0.94 -9.87
C SER A 299 -13.45 -0.64 -10.79
N GLU A 300 -13.94 -1.63 -11.55
CA GLU A 300 -15.14 -1.48 -12.40
C GLU A 300 -16.40 -1.23 -11.56
N HIS A 301 -16.39 -1.66 -10.30
CA HIS A 301 -17.44 -1.42 -9.31
C HIS A 301 -17.21 -0.12 -8.50
N GLY A 302 -16.10 0.59 -8.74
CA GLY A 302 -15.72 1.82 -8.03
C GLY A 302 -14.91 1.60 -6.77
N VAL A 303 -14.30 0.42 -6.57
CA VAL A 303 -13.34 0.21 -5.48
C VAL A 303 -12.10 1.08 -5.73
N LEU A 304 -11.72 1.88 -4.73
CA LEU A 304 -10.56 2.76 -4.76
C LEU A 304 -9.41 2.16 -3.93
N PRO A 305 -8.14 2.43 -4.28
CA PRO A 305 -7.01 2.00 -3.48
C PRO A 305 -6.99 2.77 -2.15
N LEU A 306 -6.63 2.07 -1.08
CA LEU A 306 -6.47 2.63 0.26
C LEU A 306 -4.99 2.88 0.50
N ALA A 307 -4.55 4.08 0.88
CA ALA A 307 -3.13 4.32 1.14
C ALA A 307 -2.69 3.61 2.44
N PRO A 308 -1.86 2.55 2.39
CA PRO A 308 -1.46 1.84 3.58
C PRO A 308 -0.27 2.52 4.28
N PRO A 309 0.14 2.06 5.47
CA PRO A 309 1.43 2.41 6.01
C PRO A 309 2.57 1.86 5.13
N GLU A 310 3.63 2.63 4.96
CA GLU A 310 4.80 2.26 4.16
C GLU A 310 5.92 1.68 5.04
N ALA A 311 6.89 0.98 4.46
CA ALA A 311 8.04 0.45 5.21
C ALA A 311 8.81 1.55 5.97
N GLU A 312 8.89 2.76 5.38
CA GLU A 312 9.50 3.93 6.01
C GLU A 312 8.76 4.39 7.28
N ASP A 313 7.47 4.11 7.41
CA ASP A 313 6.69 4.49 8.59
C ASP A 313 7.11 3.70 9.85
N PHE A 314 7.79 2.56 9.67
CA PHE A 314 8.31 1.70 10.74
C PHE A 314 9.82 1.87 10.98
N SER A 315 10.48 2.73 10.19
CA SER A 315 11.91 3.00 10.32
C SER A 315 12.24 3.74 11.63
N PRO A 316 13.45 3.56 12.18
CA PRO A 316 13.82 4.17 13.46
C PRO A 316 13.90 5.69 13.34
N PHE A 317 14.20 6.18 12.14
CA PHE A 317 14.27 7.58 11.77
C PHE A 317 13.63 7.75 10.39
N THR A 318 12.95 8.87 10.20
CA THR A 318 12.29 9.21 8.94
C THR A 318 12.89 10.49 8.36
N PRO A 319 13.06 10.60 7.03
CA PRO A 319 13.51 11.84 6.41
C PRO A 319 12.59 13.00 6.78
N THR A 320 13.15 14.06 7.35
CA THR A 320 12.41 15.26 7.76
C THR A 320 13.34 16.46 7.62
N VAL A 321 13.00 17.40 6.74
CA VAL A 321 13.73 18.66 6.60
C VAL A 321 13.60 19.45 7.91
N GLY A 322 14.75 19.81 8.51
CA GLY A 322 14.76 20.45 9.83
C GLY A 322 14.48 19.46 10.96
N GLY A 323 14.82 18.18 10.78
CA GLY A 323 14.82 17.21 11.86
C GLY A 323 15.95 17.44 12.86
N ASP A 324 16.12 16.48 13.77
CA ASP A 324 17.11 16.56 14.86
C ASP A 324 18.29 15.62 14.65
N PHE A 325 18.30 14.86 13.55
CA PHE A 325 19.30 13.84 13.24
C PHE A 325 19.84 13.98 11.81
N VAL A 326 21.07 13.51 11.59
CA VAL A 326 21.67 13.32 10.27
C VAL A 326 22.10 11.87 10.12
N TYR A 327 21.74 11.25 9.00
CA TYR A 327 22.16 9.91 8.62
C TYR A 327 23.58 9.94 8.03
N ASP A 328 24.47 9.15 8.61
CA ASP A 328 25.80 8.84 8.05
C ASP A 328 25.72 7.51 7.29
N PRO A 329 25.77 7.53 5.94
CA PRO A 329 25.65 6.31 5.12
C PRO A 329 26.87 5.40 5.20
N VAL A 330 28.01 5.87 5.71
CA VAL A 330 29.23 5.06 5.86
C VAL A 330 29.19 4.28 7.17
N ALA A 331 28.73 4.94 8.23
CA ALA A 331 28.58 4.33 9.54
C ALA A 331 27.25 3.58 9.74
N ASP A 332 26.30 3.73 8.80
CA ASP A 332 24.90 3.29 8.93
C ASP A 332 24.28 3.73 10.26
N ALA A 333 24.47 5.01 10.59
CA ALA A 333 24.17 5.55 11.90
C ALA A 333 23.49 6.92 11.83
N TYR A 334 22.56 7.14 12.74
CA TYR A 334 21.88 8.43 12.90
C TYR A 334 22.52 9.20 14.05
N THR A 335 23.06 10.38 13.73
CA THR A 335 23.75 11.24 14.69
C THR A 335 22.88 12.42 15.08
N PRO A 336 22.69 12.71 16.38
CA PRO A 336 21.99 13.91 16.82
C PRO A 336 22.71 15.18 16.36
N VAL A 337 21.95 16.17 15.90
CA VAL A 337 22.44 17.50 15.55
C VAL A 337 21.66 18.58 16.31
N THR A 338 21.93 19.86 16.03
CA THR A 338 21.15 20.94 16.65
C THR A 338 19.68 20.76 16.27
N PRO A 339 18.73 20.84 17.21
CA PRO A 339 17.33 20.67 16.88
C PRO A 339 16.90 21.63 15.77
N GLY A 340 16.22 21.09 14.75
CA GLY A 340 15.83 21.88 13.58
C GLY A 340 16.88 22.00 12.46
N SER A 341 18.10 21.46 12.62
CA SER A 341 19.18 21.57 11.61
C SER A 341 19.46 20.27 10.85
N GLY A 342 18.81 19.18 11.23
CA GLY A 342 19.03 17.85 10.68
C GLY A 342 18.18 17.55 9.44
N THR A 343 18.36 16.33 8.95
CA THR A 343 17.68 15.79 7.78
C THR A 343 16.70 14.67 8.13
N HIS A 344 16.68 14.22 9.39
CA HIS A 344 15.84 13.13 9.87
C HIS A 344 15.26 13.44 11.26
N SER A 345 14.07 12.92 11.51
CA SER A 345 13.44 12.87 12.83
C SER A 345 13.32 11.42 13.28
N MET A 346 13.16 11.20 14.59
CA MET A 346 12.83 9.85 15.09
C MET A 346 11.48 9.41 14.53
N GLY A 347 11.39 8.15 14.08
CA GLY A 347 10.13 7.57 13.59
C GLY A 347 9.10 7.44 14.69
N SER A 348 7.80 7.50 14.35
CA SER A 348 6.71 7.56 15.34
C SER A 348 6.70 6.36 16.29
N TYR A 349 6.81 5.13 15.77
CA TYR A 349 6.84 3.93 16.61
C TYR A 349 8.06 3.87 17.52
N HIS A 350 9.24 4.27 17.02
CA HIS A 350 10.45 4.33 17.84
C HIS A 350 10.32 5.36 18.96
N LYS A 351 9.78 6.54 18.64
CA LYS A 351 9.57 7.64 19.59
C LYS A 351 8.54 7.33 20.67
N GLU A 352 7.47 6.64 20.31
CA GLU A 352 6.33 6.38 21.20
C GLU A 352 6.45 5.05 21.97
N ALA A 353 7.48 4.25 21.70
CA ALA A 353 7.67 2.96 22.36
C ALA A 353 7.89 3.08 23.87
N GLY A 354 7.21 2.21 24.64
CA GLY A 354 7.46 2.03 26.07
C GLY A 354 8.72 1.21 26.35
N LEU A 355 9.19 0.46 25.35
CA LEU A 355 10.44 -0.28 25.41
C LEU A 355 11.10 -0.28 24.03
N VAL A 356 12.31 0.25 23.94
CA VAL A 356 13.16 0.20 22.75
C VAL A 356 14.31 -0.77 23.01
N ILE A 357 14.49 -1.78 22.14
CA ILE A 357 15.63 -2.70 22.18
C ILE A 357 16.44 -2.52 20.90
N ARG A 358 17.74 -2.28 21.04
CA ARG A 358 18.66 -2.07 19.92
C ARG A 358 19.80 -3.08 19.96
N THR A 359 20.08 -3.75 18.84
CA THR A 359 21.30 -4.56 18.65
C THR A 359 22.32 -3.81 17.79
N LEU A 360 23.58 -3.94 18.17
CA LEU A 360 24.74 -3.43 17.44
C LEU A 360 25.30 -4.49 16.48
N PRO A 361 26.10 -4.11 15.47
CA PRO A 361 26.70 -5.06 14.53
C PRO A 361 27.60 -6.13 15.20
N ASP A 362 28.11 -5.85 16.40
CA ASP A 362 28.94 -6.79 17.18
C ASP A 362 28.13 -7.79 18.04
N GLY A 363 26.80 -7.69 18.03
CA GLY A 363 25.89 -8.58 18.80
C GLY A 363 25.58 -8.10 20.22
N THR A 364 26.20 -7.00 20.65
CA THR A 364 25.81 -6.33 21.88
C THR A 364 24.46 -5.64 21.70
N TRP A 365 23.77 -5.39 22.82
CA TRP A 365 22.43 -4.82 22.80
C TRP A 365 22.25 -3.83 23.94
N SER A 366 21.24 -2.98 23.79
CA SER A 366 20.80 -2.03 24.83
C SER A 366 19.29 -1.93 24.82
N ALA A 367 18.71 -1.60 25.97
CA ALA A 367 17.27 -1.35 26.09
C ALA A 367 17.00 -0.03 26.81
N ARG A 368 15.96 0.70 26.37
CA ARG A 368 15.53 1.96 26.99
C ARG A 368 14.01 2.03 27.14
N ASP A 369 13.54 2.73 28.17
CA ASP A 369 12.12 3.06 28.35
C ASP A 369 11.70 4.31 27.58
N GLU A 370 10.41 4.69 27.68
CA GLU A 370 9.85 5.89 27.01
C GLU A 370 10.49 7.21 27.44
N THR A 371 11.18 7.25 28.60
CA THR A 371 11.90 8.43 29.10
C THR A 371 13.36 8.47 28.64
N GLY A 372 13.82 7.40 27.99
CA GLY A 372 15.21 7.19 27.58
C GLY A 372 16.10 6.58 28.66
N ALA A 373 15.55 6.18 29.81
CA ALA A 373 16.31 5.54 30.87
C ALA A 373 16.78 4.16 30.45
N ASP A 374 17.99 3.77 30.84
CA ASP A 374 18.60 2.51 30.44
C ASP A 374 18.03 1.35 31.27
N LEU A 375 17.41 0.38 30.59
CA LEU A 375 16.83 -0.83 31.16
C LEU A 375 17.66 -2.09 30.88
N THR A 376 18.81 -1.96 30.20
CA THR A 376 19.60 -3.10 29.70
C THR A 376 19.90 -4.12 30.80
N ALA A 377 20.37 -3.66 31.97
CA ALA A 377 20.66 -4.56 33.09
C ALA A 377 19.38 -5.11 33.76
N ALA A 378 18.29 -4.34 33.77
CA ALA A 378 17.05 -4.70 34.44
C ALA A 378 16.29 -5.82 33.72
N ILE A 379 16.37 -5.86 32.39
CA ILE A 379 15.70 -6.89 31.57
C ILE A 379 16.66 -7.96 31.03
N ALA A 380 17.92 -7.98 31.46
CA ALA A 380 18.94 -8.89 30.93
C ALA A 380 18.55 -10.38 31.04
N SER A 381 17.74 -10.76 32.03
CA SER A 381 17.24 -12.14 32.18
C SER A 381 16.22 -12.54 31.10
N ALA A 382 15.63 -11.57 30.39
CA ALA A 382 14.65 -11.79 29.34
C ALA A 382 15.27 -11.78 27.94
N VAL A 383 16.56 -11.44 27.80
CA VAL A 383 17.20 -11.20 26.51
C VAL A 383 18.37 -12.14 26.28
N THR A 384 18.41 -12.78 25.10
CA THR A 384 19.52 -13.65 24.68
C THR A 384 19.99 -13.28 23.28
N SER A 385 21.25 -12.84 23.15
CA SER A 385 21.89 -12.66 21.83
C SER A 385 22.33 -14.01 21.26
N GLY A 386 22.21 -14.18 19.94
CA GLY A 386 22.62 -15.40 19.26
C GLY A 386 22.57 -15.28 17.74
N SER A 387 22.31 -16.41 17.09
CA SER A 387 22.11 -16.48 15.64
C SER A 387 20.96 -17.44 15.30
N ILE A 388 20.31 -17.21 14.17
CA ILE A 388 19.28 -18.08 13.63
C ILE A 388 19.57 -18.42 12.17
N TYR A 389 19.38 -19.69 11.83
CA TYR A 389 19.52 -20.15 10.47
C TYR A 389 18.20 -20.02 9.70
N ASP A 390 18.18 -19.12 8.73
CA ASP A 390 17.10 -18.95 7.76
C ASP A 390 17.58 -19.39 6.38
N THR A 391 17.13 -20.57 5.92
CA THR A 391 17.57 -21.16 4.65
C THR A 391 17.32 -20.23 3.45
N ARG A 392 16.23 -19.45 3.46
CA ARG A 392 15.91 -18.53 2.35
C ARG A 392 16.96 -17.43 2.30
N GLN A 393 17.20 -16.77 3.42
CA GLN A 393 18.17 -15.67 3.48
C GLN A 393 19.63 -16.13 3.32
N ALA A 394 19.94 -17.36 3.73
CA ALA A 394 21.24 -17.96 3.53
C ALA A 394 21.47 -18.48 2.10
N ALA A 395 20.45 -18.49 1.25
CA ALA A 395 20.47 -19.12 -0.07
C ALA A 395 21.01 -20.58 -0.01
N ASP A 396 20.56 -21.33 1.01
CA ASP A 396 21.03 -22.68 1.36
C ASP A 396 22.55 -22.80 1.69
N GLY A 397 23.22 -21.66 1.87
CA GLY A 397 24.60 -21.58 2.37
C GLY A 397 24.69 -21.71 3.89
N PRO A 398 25.91 -21.70 4.47
CA PRO A 398 26.12 -21.88 5.90
C PRO A 398 25.90 -20.63 6.77
N GLY A 399 25.58 -19.48 6.17
CA GLY A 399 25.42 -18.23 6.91
C GLY A 399 24.16 -18.21 7.77
N SER A 400 24.18 -17.43 8.84
CA SER A 400 23.06 -17.27 9.78
C SER A 400 22.87 -15.80 10.10
N LEU A 401 21.65 -15.42 10.43
CA LEU A 401 21.30 -14.04 10.79
C LEU A 401 21.71 -13.78 12.23
N GLN A 402 22.15 -12.55 12.51
CA GLN A 402 22.31 -12.09 13.89
C GLN A 402 20.93 -12.02 14.55
N GLN A 403 20.78 -12.66 15.70
CA GLN A 403 19.52 -12.78 16.42
C GLN A 403 19.59 -12.14 17.81
N LEU A 404 18.48 -11.53 18.25
CA LEU A 404 18.17 -11.29 19.65
C LEU A 404 16.84 -11.96 20.01
N GLU A 405 16.84 -12.84 21.01
CA GLU A 405 15.64 -13.43 21.59
C GLU A 405 15.14 -12.58 22.76
N LEU A 406 13.83 -12.33 22.79
CA LEU A 406 13.11 -11.71 23.89
C LEU A 406 12.07 -12.71 24.45
N ASP A 407 12.29 -13.11 25.70
CA ASP A 407 11.34 -13.90 26.48
C ASP A 407 10.29 -12.98 27.10
N LEU A 408 9.06 -13.03 26.60
CA LEU A 408 7.98 -12.15 27.04
C LEU A 408 7.49 -12.47 28.45
N GLY A 409 7.59 -13.73 28.88
CA GLY A 409 7.25 -14.15 30.24
C GLY A 409 8.27 -13.62 31.26
N ALA A 410 9.56 -13.72 30.93
CA ALA A 410 10.64 -13.16 31.74
C ALA A 410 10.61 -11.62 31.75
N LEU A 411 10.28 -10.98 30.62
CA LEU A 411 10.08 -9.53 30.54
C LEU A 411 8.94 -9.10 31.46
N ALA A 412 7.80 -9.78 31.43
CA ALA A 412 6.69 -9.53 32.34
C ALA A 412 7.10 -9.70 33.82
N ALA A 413 7.84 -10.77 34.14
CA ALA A 413 8.32 -11.05 35.48
C ALA A 413 9.34 -10.01 35.99
N SER A 414 10.09 -9.36 35.08
CA SER A 414 11.00 -8.26 35.42
C SER A 414 10.29 -6.97 35.87
N GLY A 415 8.98 -6.84 35.60
CA GLY A 415 8.20 -5.64 35.89
C GLY A 415 8.36 -4.52 34.85
N HIS A 416 9.08 -4.78 33.74
CA HIS A 416 9.35 -3.81 32.68
C HIS A 416 8.58 -4.08 31.38
N PHE A 417 7.44 -4.75 31.46
CA PHE A 417 6.52 -4.86 30.32
C PHE A 417 5.94 -3.46 30.02
N PRO A 418 5.96 -2.97 28.77
CA PRO A 418 5.59 -1.59 28.47
C PRO A 418 4.11 -1.32 28.74
N ALA A 419 3.82 -0.34 29.60
CA ALA A 419 2.45 -0.02 30.01
C ALA A 419 1.57 0.51 28.86
N ASN A 420 2.18 1.17 27.88
CA ASN A 420 1.49 1.62 26.66
C ASN A 420 1.31 0.50 25.62
N GLY A 421 1.92 -0.67 25.84
CA GLY A 421 1.79 -1.83 24.95
C GLY A 421 2.61 -1.74 23.66
N LEU A 422 3.69 -0.95 23.60
CA LEU A 422 4.56 -0.85 22.41
C LEU A 422 6.00 -1.22 22.72
N ILE A 423 6.51 -2.23 22.02
CA ILE A 423 7.93 -2.58 21.95
C ILE A 423 8.44 -2.22 20.55
N TYR A 424 9.55 -1.50 20.48
CA TYR A 424 10.27 -1.22 19.24
C TYR A 424 11.63 -1.92 19.26
N MET A 425 11.95 -2.69 18.22
CA MET A 425 13.21 -3.43 18.10
C MET A 425 13.95 -3.05 16.82
N VAL A 426 15.25 -2.75 16.91
CA VAL A 426 16.10 -2.41 15.75
C VAL A 426 17.44 -3.11 15.81
N GLY A 427 17.90 -3.64 14.68
CA GLY A 427 19.29 -4.04 14.51
C GLY A 427 20.03 -3.11 13.57
N GLU A 428 21.15 -2.56 14.01
CA GLU A 428 22.02 -1.72 13.18
C GLU A 428 22.87 -2.54 12.21
N GLY A 429 23.25 -1.92 11.10
CA GLY A 429 23.98 -2.62 10.04
C GLY A 429 23.14 -3.74 9.43
N ALA A 430 21.81 -3.57 9.39
CA ALA A 430 20.94 -4.53 8.73
C ALA A 430 21.12 -4.43 7.21
N GLY A 431 21.33 -5.58 6.58
CA GLY A 431 21.43 -5.72 5.13
C GLY A 431 20.48 -6.78 4.61
N THR A 432 20.67 -7.21 3.36
CA THR A 432 19.91 -8.30 2.76
C THR A 432 20.56 -9.66 2.99
N GLY A 433 19.82 -10.76 2.79
CA GLY A 433 20.37 -12.11 2.95
C GLY A 433 20.80 -12.37 4.39
N THR A 434 21.99 -12.90 4.61
CA THR A 434 22.47 -13.22 5.97
C THR A 434 22.79 -12.00 6.82
N ASP A 435 22.87 -10.81 6.22
CA ASP A 435 23.05 -9.55 6.94
C ASP A 435 21.73 -8.98 7.48
N ALA A 436 20.60 -9.57 7.12
CA ALA A 436 19.32 -9.29 7.75
C ALA A 436 19.37 -9.61 9.25
N LYS A 437 18.56 -8.90 10.04
CA LYS A 437 18.52 -9.04 11.50
C LYS A 437 17.26 -9.77 11.93
N ALA A 438 17.38 -10.58 12.97
CA ALA A 438 16.29 -11.41 13.49
C ALA A 438 15.95 -11.07 14.94
N PHE A 439 14.68 -10.81 15.22
CA PHE A 439 14.16 -10.66 16.56
C PHE A 439 13.19 -11.78 16.89
N THR A 440 13.51 -12.60 17.87
CA THR A 440 12.68 -13.75 18.24
C THR A 440 11.90 -13.45 19.51
N LEU A 441 10.58 -13.58 19.45
CA LEU A 441 9.70 -13.50 20.62
C LEU A 441 9.34 -14.91 21.06
N LYS A 442 9.54 -15.22 22.34
CA LYS A 442 9.20 -16.55 22.91
C LYS A 442 8.46 -16.42 24.23
N ASN A 443 7.87 -17.53 24.69
CA ASN A 443 7.13 -17.62 25.95
C ASN A 443 5.99 -16.59 26.05
N GLY A 444 5.33 -16.32 24.92
CA GLY A 444 4.28 -15.31 24.77
C GLY A 444 2.85 -15.81 24.99
N ALA A 445 2.63 -17.03 25.48
CA ALA A 445 1.30 -17.62 25.66
C ALA A 445 0.38 -16.76 26.55
N THR A 446 0.96 -16.01 27.51
CA THR A 446 0.24 -15.06 28.37
C THR A 446 0.85 -13.67 28.22
N LEU A 447 0.05 -12.70 27.79
CA LEU A 447 0.45 -11.29 27.74
C LEU A 447 -0.18 -10.50 28.91
N PRO A 448 0.58 -9.68 29.65
CA PRO A 448 0.04 -8.83 30.73
C PRO A 448 -1.02 -7.83 30.25
N SER A 449 -0.84 -7.25 29.06
CA SER A 449 -1.72 -6.26 28.43
C SER A 449 -1.71 -6.43 26.91
N GLY A 450 -2.47 -5.61 26.19
CA GLY A 450 -2.32 -5.52 24.73
C GLY A 450 -0.89 -5.16 24.36
N LEU A 451 -0.40 -5.70 23.25
CA LEU A 451 1.01 -5.58 22.84
C LEU A 451 1.14 -5.48 21.33
N THR A 452 1.87 -4.47 20.88
CA THR A 452 2.36 -4.34 19.52
C THR A 452 3.87 -4.31 19.53
N VAL A 453 4.47 -5.19 18.74
CA VAL A 453 5.92 -5.24 18.56
C VAL A 453 6.23 -4.79 17.14
N VAL A 454 7.07 -3.76 17.03
CA VAL A 454 7.44 -3.14 15.75
C VAL A 454 8.95 -3.27 15.54
N THR A 455 9.35 -3.67 14.35
CA THR A 455 10.74 -3.69 13.93
C THR A 455 10.85 -3.42 12.43
N PRO A 456 11.85 -2.68 11.95
CA PRO A 456 12.16 -2.61 10.53
C PRO A 456 12.89 -3.88 10.05
N ASN A 457 13.13 -4.87 10.90
CA ASN A 457 13.85 -6.11 10.57
C ASN A 457 12.91 -7.33 10.64
N SER A 458 13.46 -8.55 10.53
CA SER A 458 12.66 -9.78 10.59
C SER A 458 12.26 -10.11 12.03
N ILE A 459 11.02 -10.55 12.22
CA ILE A 459 10.52 -11.07 13.49
C ILE A 459 10.23 -12.57 13.39
N TYR A 460 10.52 -13.30 14.46
CA TYR A 460 10.27 -14.73 14.61
C TYR A 460 9.41 -14.94 15.86
N LEU A 461 8.22 -15.49 15.71
CA LEU A 461 7.29 -15.76 16.81
C LEU A 461 7.35 -17.23 17.17
N GLN A 462 7.85 -17.54 18.36
CA GLN A 462 8.08 -18.91 18.82
C GLN A 462 7.02 -19.39 19.82
N GLY A 463 6.38 -20.49 19.45
CA GLY A 463 5.43 -21.23 20.28
C GLY A 463 4.09 -20.53 20.44
N ASP A 464 3.24 -21.13 21.29
CA ASP A 464 1.90 -20.62 21.56
C ASP A 464 1.97 -19.15 22.01
N TYR A 465 1.23 -18.31 21.30
CA TYR A 465 1.24 -16.87 21.50
C TYR A 465 -0.15 -16.36 21.82
N ASN A 466 -0.26 -15.69 22.97
CA ASN A 466 -1.44 -14.98 23.40
C ASN A 466 -2.69 -15.88 23.47
N THR A 467 -2.52 -17.11 23.95
CA THR A 467 -3.56 -18.15 24.07
C THR A 467 -4.33 -18.05 25.39
N ASN A 468 -3.69 -17.57 26.46
CA ASN A 468 -4.29 -17.43 27.78
C ASN A 468 -4.96 -16.07 27.96
N SER A 469 -6.29 -16.05 27.97
CA SER A 469 -7.09 -14.81 28.04
C SER A 469 -6.64 -13.75 27.02
N PRO A 470 -6.73 -14.07 25.71
CA PRO A 470 -6.05 -13.33 24.64
C PRO A 470 -6.25 -11.81 24.72
N LYS A 471 -5.17 -11.05 24.56
CA LYS A 471 -5.17 -9.58 24.47
C LYS A 471 -5.15 -9.12 23.01
N PRO A 472 -5.49 -7.85 22.70
CA PRO A 472 -5.21 -7.30 21.39
C PRO A 472 -3.70 -7.27 21.15
N ALA A 473 -3.22 -7.98 20.12
CA ALA A 473 -1.79 -8.10 19.86
C ALA A 473 -1.46 -8.01 18.38
N SER A 474 -0.34 -7.36 18.04
CA SER A 474 0.17 -7.32 16.67
C SER A 474 1.68 -7.37 16.55
N LEU A 475 2.16 -7.85 15.41
CA LEU A 475 3.54 -7.77 14.97
C LEU A 475 3.61 -6.94 13.69
N ILE A 476 4.57 -6.01 13.64
CA ILE A 476 4.84 -5.19 12.47
C ILE A 476 6.33 -5.34 12.17
N ALA A 477 6.66 -5.98 11.05
CA ALA A 477 8.02 -6.36 10.73
C ALA A 477 8.32 -6.24 9.24
N ASP A 478 9.60 -6.24 8.88
CA ASP A 478 10.03 -6.40 7.49
C ASP A 478 9.58 -7.76 6.93
N ALA A 479 9.75 -8.81 7.74
CA ALA A 479 9.21 -10.14 7.51
C ALA A 479 8.79 -10.78 8.83
N ALA A 480 7.70 -11.53 8.82
CA ALA A 480 7.23 -12.30 9.96
C ALA A 480 7.42 -13.80 9.74
N ASN A 481 7.93 -14.49 10.74
CA ASN A 481 8.21 -15.93 10.72
C ASN A 481 7.51 -16.59 11.90
N LEU A 482 6.79 -17.68 11.67
CA LEU A 482 6.10 -18.45 12.70
C LEU A 482 6.87 -19.74 12.96
N LEU A 483 7.22 -19.95 14.23
CA LEU A 483 8.03 -21.07 14.72
C LEU A 483 7.24 -21.85 15.76
N SER A 484 7.19 -23.16 15.61
CA SER A 484 6.33 -24.02 16.41
C SER A 484 6.72 -24.10 17.89
N ASN A 485 5.85 -24.72 18.69
CA ASN A 485 6.13 -25.09 20.08
C ASN A 485 7.38 -25.99 20.25
N ALA A 486 7.81 -26.70 19.21
CA ALA A 486 8.98 -27.56 19.23
C ALA A 486 10.26 -26.88 18.73
N TRP A 487 10.19 -25.63 18.27
CA TRP A 487 11.37 -24.93 17.78
C TRP A 487 12.44 -24.83 18.88
N ASP A 488 13.64 -25.30 18.56
CA ASP A 488 14.78 -25.36 19.47
C ASP A 488 16.04 -24.69 18.88
N ASN A 489 15.88 -24.02 17.73
CA ASN A 489 16.96 -23.40 16.97
C ASN A 489 18.07 -24.40 16.53
N SER A 490 17.75 -25.70 16.38
CA SER A 490 18.69 -26.73 15.90
C SER A 490 18.89 -26.75 14.38
N LYS A 491 18.15 -25.92 13.64
CA LYS A 491 18.18 -25.90 12.19
C LYS A 491 19.57 -25.50 11.66
N THR A 492 20.08 -26.27 10.70
CA THR A 492 21.35 -26.03 10.00
C THR A 492 21.21 -26.34 8.51
N PRO A 493 22.18 -25.98 7.66
CA PRO A 493 22.17 -26.39 6.25
C PRO A 493 21.93 -27.90 6.10
N GLY A 494 21.06 -28.28 5.16
CA GLY A 494 20.60 -29.66 4.96
C GLY A 494 19.73 -30.29 6.06
N THR A 495 19.38 -29.59 7.15
CA THR A 495 18.51 -30.13 8.23
C THR A 495 17.20 -29.36 8.33
N LEU A 496 16.10 -30.07 8.54
CA LEU A 496 14.78 -29.49 8.75
C LEU A 496 14.19 -30.04 10.07
N PRO A 497 14.06 -29.21 11.13
CA PRO A 497 13.42 -29.62 12.37
C PRO A 497 11.92 -29.87 12.16
N THR A 498 11.35 -30.77 12.97
CA THR A 498 9.92 -31.10 12.94
C THR A 498 9.12 -30.13 13.81
N ALA A 499 8.01 -29.63 13.28
CA ALA A 499 7.10 -28.76 14.02
C ALA A 499 6.14 -29.55 14.91
N THR A 500 5.53 -28.84 15.86
CA THR A 500 4.38 -29.32 16.64
C THR A 500 3.21 -28.35 16.60
N GLU A 501 2.01 -28.82 16.92
CA GLU A 501 0.80 -27.99 16.93
C GLU A 501 1.03 -26.70 17.73
N THR A 502 0.65 -25.56 17.16
CA THR A 502 0.89 -24.23 17.73
C THR A 502 -0.23 -23.28 17.40
N THR A 503 -0.61 -22.43 18.37
CA THR A 503 -1.66 -21.41 18.22
C THR A 503 -1.11 -20.00 18.38
N TYR A 504 -1.39 -19.13 17.40
CA TYR A 504 -1.01 -17.72 17.41
C TYR A 504 -2.25 -16.83 17.35
N ASN A 505 -2.53 -16.07 18.42
CA ASN A 505 -3.56 -15.02 18.42
C ASN A 505 -2.90 -13.65 18.23
N VAL A 506 -2.70 -13.25 16.96
CA VAL A 506 -1.93 -12.05 16.61
C VAL A 506 -2.26 -11.54 15.21
N SER A 507 -2.33 -10.23 15.05
CA SER A 507 -2.39 -9.59 13.73
C SER A 507 -0.99 -9.22 13.22
N ILE A 508 -0.70 -9.48 11.95
CA ILE A 508 0.63 -9.39 11.37
C ILE A 508 0.64 -8.39 10.23
N ILE A 509 1.62 -7.49 10.25
CA ILE A 509 2.07 -6.70 9.10
C ILE A 509 3.46 -7.16 8.72
N ALA A 510 3.64 -7.58 7.48
CA ALA A 510 4.92 -8.03 6.95
C ALA A 510 5.06 -7.66 5.47
N GLY A 511 6.30 -7.49 5.03
CA GLY A 511 6.61 -7.33 3.61
C GLY A 511 6.71 -8.67 2.89
N ASP A 512 6.26 -8.70 1.64
CA ASP A 512 6.46 -9.84 0.74
C ASP A 512 7.67 -9.65 -0.19
N THR A 513 7.91 -10.64 -1.04
CA THR A 513 8.83 -10.55 -2.17
C THR A 513 8.02 -10.60 -3.47
N PRO A 514 8.51 -10.02 -4.57
CA PRO A 514 7.80 -10.06 -5.86
C PRO A 514 7.75 -11.47 -6.42
N SER A 515 6.60 -11.84 -6.97
CA SER A 515 6.48 -12.96 -7.90
C SER A 515 7.17 -12.62 -9.22
N THR A 516 7.60 -13.65 -9.94
CA THR A 516 8.24 -13.54 -11.25
C THR A 516 7.68 -14.60 -12.19
N SER A 517 7.98 -14.47 -13.48
CA SER A 517 7.64 -15.50 -14.47
C SER A 517 8.21 -16.89 -14.13
N SER A 518 9.25 -16.97 -13.30
CA SER A 518 9.93 -18.21 -12.92
C SER A 518 9.66 -18.67 -11.48
N GLY A 519 8.97 -17.89 -10.64
CA GLY A 519 8.76 -18.22 -9.24
C GLY A 519 7.64 -17.40 -8.62
N THR A 520 6.86 -18.03 -7.72
CA THR A 520 5.82 -17.37 -6.92
C THR A 520 6.43 -16.75 -5.66
N ASN A 521 5.75 -15.76 -5.07
CA ASN A 521 6.05 -15.27 -3.72
C ASN A 521 5.40 -16.12 -2.61
N GLY A 522 4.59 -17.12 -3.00
CA GLY A 522 3.86 -18.01 -2.10
C GLY A 522 2.49 -17.49 -1.65
N GLY A 523 2.05 -16.31 -2.08
CA GLY A 523 0.74 -15.75 -1.78
C GLY A 523 0.50 -15.43 -0.29
N PRO A 524 -0.74 -15.05 0.08
CA PRO A 524 -1.08 -14.62 1.44
C PRO A 524 -0.92 -15.73 2.47
N HIS A 525 -1.10 -16.98 2.04
CA HIS A 525 -0.96 -18.15 2.90
C HIS A 525 0.50 -18.41 3.34
N ASN A 526 1.49 -17.78 2.69
CA ASN A 526 2.91 -17.88 3.01
C ASN A 526 3.59 -16.54 3.31
N LEU A 527 2.81 -15.46 3.50
CA LEU A 527 3.35 -14.18 3.93
C LEU A 527 4.04 -14.33 5.31
N PRO A 528 3.39 -14.91 6.34
CA PRO A 528 4.13 -15.49 7.46
C PRO A 528 4.98 -16.68 6.96
N ARG A 529 6.27 -16.64 7.24
CA ARG A 529 7.24 -17.65 6.76
C ARG A 529 7.40 -18.76 7.78
N ARG A 530 7.75 -19.96 7.32
CA ARG A 530 7.97 -21.15 8.16
C ARG A 530 9.37 -21.69 7.93
N HIS A 531 9.87 -22.40 8.94
CA HIS A 531 11.23 -22.94 8.96
C HIS A 531 11.31 -24.42 9.37
N GLU A 532 10.18 -25.11 9.47
CA GLU A 532 10.08 -26.47 10.00
C GLU A 532 9.33 -27.39 9.04
N ASP A 533 9.37 -28.70 9.31
CA ASP A 533 8.47 -29.67 8.71
C ASP A 533 7.15 -29.71 9.49
N TRP A 534 6.09 -29.16 8.88
CA TRP A 534 4.74 -29.14 9.45
C TRP A 534 3.82 -30.22 8.86
N THR A 535 4.35 -31.23 8.17
CA THR A 535 3.53 -32.25 7.51
C THR A 535 2.61 -32.96 8.52
N GLY A 536 1.29 -32.80 8.35
CA GLY A 536 0.28 -33.37 9.26
C GLY A 536 0.19 -32.70 10.63
N VAL A 537 0.66 -31.46 10.75
CA VAL A 537 0.65 -30.65 11.98
C VAL A 537 -0.29 -29.47 11.80
N ASN A 538 -1.18 -29.25 12.77
CA ASN A 538 -2.10 -28.12 12.77
C ASN A 538 -1.39 -26.81 13.16
N GLU A 539 -1.61 -25.77 12.39
CA GLU A 539 -1.22 -24.39 12.71
C GLU A 539 -2.49 -23.55 12.84
N TYR A 540 -2.73 -22.97 14.03
CA TYR A 540 -3.85 -22.05 14.27
C TYR A 540 -3.35 -20.62 14.26
N LEU A 541 -3.86 -19.80 13.33
CA LEU A 541 -3.55 -18.37 13.26
C LEU A 541 -4.85 -17.58 13.31
N ASN A 542 -5.05 -16.82 14.38
CA ASN A 542 -6.22 -15.98 14.56
C ASN A 542 -5.82 -14.50 14.58
N GLY A 543 -6.22 -13.75 13.56
CA GLY A 543 -5.84 -12.35 13.39
C GLY A 543 -5.95 -11.85 11.97
N SER A 544 -5.15 -10.84 11.65
CA SER A 544 -5.06 -10.23 10.31
C SER A 544 -3.70 -10.50 9.67
N ILE A 545 -3.66 -10.53 8.34
CA ILE A 545 -2.44 -10.63 7.54
C ILE A 545 -2.44 -9.48 6.56
N VAL A 546 -1.50 -8.55 6.75
CA VAL A 546 -1.43 -7.30 6.01
C VAL A 546 -0.06 -7.21 5.35
N CYS A 547 -0.06 -7.02 4.03
CA CYS A 547 1.14 -6.84 3.21
C CYS A 547 1.10 -5.46 2.52
N PRO A 548 1.55 -4.38 3.18
CA PRO A 548 1.44 -3.04 2.62
C PRO A 548 2.70 -2.58 1.87
N PHE A 549 3.76 -3.37 1.86
CA PHE A 549 5.04 -3.03 1.23
C PHE A 549 5.83 -4.30 0.84
N ARG A 550 6.89 -4.12 0.05
CA ARG A 550 7.89 -5.18 -0.21
C ARG A 550 8.92 -5.18 0.91
N SER A 551 9.36 -6.38 1.32
CA SER A 551 10.45 -6.54 2.29
C SER A 551 11.73 -5.85 1.78
N GLN A 552 12.38 -5.07 2.64
CA GLN A 552 13.62 -4.34 2.40
C GLN A 552 14.87 -5.14 2.78
N TYR A 553 14.78 -6.06 3.75
CA TYR A 553 15.93 -6.84 4.24
C TYR A 553 15.80 -8.34 3.93
N ALA A 554 14.65 -8.95 4.24
CA ALA A 554 14.43 -10.37 4.04
C ALA A 554 13.94 -10.70 2.61
N THR A 555 14.72 -10.30 1.61
CA THR A 555 14.33 -10.25 0.19
C THR A 555 14.44 -11.56 -0.58
N ALA A 556 14.90 -12.65 0.04
CA ALA A 556 15.09 -13.92 -0.65
C ALA A 556 13.79 -14.58 -1.14
N ASP A 557 13.87 -15.25 -2.30
CA ASP A 557 12.73 -15.88 -2.98
C ASP A 557 12.02 -16.92 -2.12
N PHE A 558 10.72 -17.09 -2.37
CA PHE A 558 9.94 -18.17 -1.78
C PHE A 558 10.37 -19.52 -2.36
N VAL A 559 10.61 -20.48 -1.47
CA VAL A 559 10.92 -21.87 -1.82
C VAL A 559 10.14 -22.81 -0.89
N LEU A 560 9.56 -23.85 -1.47
CA LEU A 560 8.82 -24.91 -0.79
C LEU A 560 9.63 -26.22 -0.80
N GLY A 561 9.63 -26.95 0.32
CA GLY A 561 10.26 -28.27 0.46
C GLY A 561 11.75 -28.24 0.78
N GLY A 562 12.42 -29.38 0.63
CA GLY A 562 13.84 -29.54 0.97
C GLY A 562 14.08 -29.26 2.46
N ASN A 563 15.05 -28.38 2.75
CA ASN A 563 15.34 -27.87 4.09
C ASN A 563 14.79 -26.45 4.32
N TYR A 564 13.88 -25.97 3.47
CA TYR A 564 13.21 -24.68 3.65
C TYR A 564 12.08 -24.83 4.65
N TYR A 565 10.98 -25.48 4.24
CA TYR A 565 9.87 -25.88 5.10
C TYR A 565 8.91 -26.82 4.35
N PHE A 566 8.08 -27.56 5.09
CA PHE A 566 6.85 -28.19 4.57
C PHE A 566 5.63 -27.56 5.25
N PRO A 567 4.49 -27.41 4.55
CA PRO A 567 3.37 -26.59 5.01
C PRO A 567 2.51 -27.31 6.08
N PRO A 568 1.92 -26.57 7.03
CA PRO A 568 0.98 -27.10 8.01
C PRO A 568 -0.43 -27.32 7.43
N ASP A 569 -1.24 -28.05 8.20
CA ASP A 569 -2.70 -27.96 8.12
C ASP A 569 -3.13 -26.61 8.71
N ARG A 570 -3.55 -25.67 7.84
CA ARG A 570 -3.78 -24.27 8.20
C ARG A 570 -5.21 -24.06 8.70
N PHE A 571 -5.34 -23.63 9.95
CA PHE A 571 -6.59 -23.19 10.55
C PHE A 571 -6.52 -21.69 10.82
N TRP A 572 -6.83 -20.90 9.81
CA TRP A 572 -6.76 -19.44 9.92
C TRP A 572 -8.13 -18.85 10.13
N ALA A 573 -8.22 -17.97 11.12
CA ALA A 573 -9.44 -17.25 11.46
C ALA A 573 -9.14 -15.76 11.53
N PHE A 574 -10.14 -14.96 11.19
CA PHE A 574 -10.11 -13.53 11.46
C PHE A 574 -10.48 -13.27 12.91
N ASP A 575 -9.68 -12.46 13.62
CA ASP A 575 -10.03 -12.02 14.96
C ASP A 575 -11.14 -10.96 14.88
N GLU A 576 -12.39 -11.37 15.13
CA GLU A 576 -13.55 -10.49 15.05
C GLU A 576 -13.48 -9.27 15.99
N ARG A 577 -12.64 -9.31 17.03
CA ARG A 577 -12.38 -8.13 17.87
C ARG A 577 -11.78 -6.98 17.07
N ASN A 578 -11.13 -7.24 15.94
CA ASN A 578 -10.61 -6.20 15.08
C ASN A 578 -11.72 -5.40 14.36
N ASN A 579 -12.98 -5.82 14.44
CA ASN A 579 -14.12 -5.03 13.94
C ASN A 579 -14.52 -3.88 14.87
N ASP A 580 -14.04 -3.86 16.11
CA ASP A 580 -14.30 -2.80 17.09
C ASP A 580 -13.01 -1.99 17.33
N PRO A 581 -12.99 -0.69 16.99
CA PRO A 581 -11.84 0.19 17.19
C PRO A 581 -11.36 0.29 18.64
N THR A 582 -12.18 -0.07 19.62
CA THR A 582 -11.81 -0.05 21.04
C THR A 582 -11.05 -1.30 21.49
N THR A 583 -11.03 -2.35 20.67
CA THR A 583 -10.34 -3.62 20.95
C THR A 583 -9.21 -3.94 19.98
N LEU A 584 -8.76 -2.94 19.21
CA LEU A 584 -7.60 -3.06 18.33
C LEU A 584 -6.29 -3.22 19.13
N PRO A 585 -5.27 -3.87 18.54
CA PRO A 585 -3.91 -3.80 19.06
C PRO A 585 -3.47 -2.35 19.32
N PRO A 586 -2.70 -2.08 20.40
CA PRO A 586 -2.14 -0.74 20.64
C PRO A 586 -1.40 -0.21 19.41
N PHE A 587 -1.47 1.09 19.13
CA PHE A 587 -0.77 1.69 17.98
C PHE A 587 -1.07 1.02 16.61
N THR A 588 -2.28 0.46 16.45
CA THR A 588 -2.73 -0.12 15.18
C THR A 588 -2.57 0.89 14.03
N PRO A 589 -1.84 0.53 12.95
CA PRO A 589 -1.71 1.38 11.79
C PRO A 589 -3.03 1.61 11.07
N MET A 590 -3.08 2.71 10.33
CA MET A 590 -4.26 3.12 9.59
C MET A 590 -3.97 3.12 8.10
N THR A 591 -4.97 2.76 7.30
CA THR A 591 -5.01 3.09 5.88
C THR A 591 -5.85 4.35 5.66
N VAL A 592 -5.54 5.11 4.62
CA VAL A 592 -6.20 6.39 4.34
C VAL A 592 -6.70 6.43 2.91
N GLU A 593 -8.00 6.67 2.77
CA GLU A 593 -8.61 7.03 1.50
C GLU A 593 -8.80 8.54 1.48
N VAL A 594 -8.32 9.22 0.43
CA VAL A 594 -8.57 10.66 0.25
C VAL A 594 -9.22 10.88 -1.10
N ASP A 595 -10.47 11.34 -1.08
CA ASP A 595 -11.30 11.57 -2.26
C ASP A 595 -11.66 13.06 -2.43
N ALA A 596 -11.73 13.50 -3.68
CA ALA A 596 -12.09 14.86 -4.05
C ALA A 596 -13.62 15.00 -4.14
N MET A 597 -14.22 15.76 -3.22
CA MET A 597 -15.66 15.97 -3.23
C MET A 597 -16.09 16.99 -4.30
N VAL A 598 -15.45 18.16 -4.30
CA VAL A 598 -15.74 19.26 -5.26
C VAL A 598 -14.48 20.09 -5.48
N THR A 599 -14.21 20.48 -6.72
CA THR A 599 -13.11 21.40 -7.08
C THR A 599 -13.66 22.67 -7.74
N TRP A 600 -13.17 23.83 -7.32
CA TRP A 600 -13.45 25.13 -7.92
C TRP A 600 -12.15 25.74 -8.44
N SER A 601 -12.07 25.99 -9.74
CA SER A 601 -11.05 26.85 -10.35
C SER A 601 -11.64 28.24 -10.61
N ALA A 602 -10.84 29.29 -10.37
CA ALA A 602 -11.25 30.64 -10.76
C ALA A 602 -11.38 30.69 -12.29
N LYS A 603 -12.48 31.27 -12.81
CA LYS A 603 -12.71 31.39 -14.26
C LYS A 603 -11.49 32.03 -14.97
N PRO A 604 -11.14 31.56 -16.18
CA PRO A 604 -9.90 31.93 -16.89
C PRO A 604 -9.68 33.44 -17.06
#